data_AF-A0A6G4D9I0-F1
#
_entry.id   AF-A0A6G4D9I0-F1
#
_cell.length_a   1.000
_cell.length_b   1.000
_cell.length_c   1.000
_cell.angle_alpha   90.00
_cell.angle_beta   90.00
_cell.angle_gamma   90.00
#
_symmetry.space_group_name_H-M   'P 1'
#
loop_
_entity.id
_entity.type
_entity.pdbx_description
1 polymer ?
#
loop_
_entity_poly.entity_id
_entity_poly.type
_entity_poly.pdbx_seq_one_letter_code
_entity_poly.pdbx_strand_id
1 'polypeptide(L)'
;MCNNIKPKEPNLNGNSGCFGGIIGGIISIIFLFCDTVNNKIFRFFYYDLGVSDLMWKLIAIILIIFPMITMSIIFKSVYKIMFKEENEKKINMYKIQLRNYAEKEKNEEIKNQKYISENEIPHDAMEVNCVNPFNDVILKIWINNNNLCFAGINYMDNIKRFEIPKKNINSFFRQGDVYNEVKISEGNMEGGGSSISGAIIGGVIAGGAGAIIGSRKKIKSKEINSENIRIDKRQTILEYMENEEYKYLFFNSYAYDILIKLIPEKEFQLVKQRGENTNNFNHTNNDVYKNIRELSKLKDEGILSNEEFLEKKKELLNTL
;
A
#
# COMPACT_ATOMS: atom_id res chain seq x y z
N MET A 1 -2.60 -5.95 -2.76
CA MET A 1 -2.24 -6.63 -1.50
C MET A 1 -3.46 -7.37 -0.95
N CYS A 2 -3.54 -8.69 -1.11
CA CYS A 2 -4.50 -9.48 -0.35
C CYS A 2 -3.97 -9.57 1.08
N ASN A 3 -4.71 -9.03 2.05
CA ASN A 3 -4.39 -9.18 3.47
C ASN A 3 -4.58 -10.66 3.85
N ASN A 4 -3.54 -11.47 3.68
CA ASN A 4 -3.45 -12.84 4.19
C ASN A 4 -3.31 -12.75 5.72
N ILE A 5 -4.43 -12.55 6.42
CA ILE A 5 -4.45 -12.44 7.87
C ILE A 5 -4.18 -13.83 8.44
N LYS A 6 -3.05 -13.98 9.14
CA LYS A 6 -2.70 -15.19 9.88
C LYS A 6 -3.84 -15.60 10.82
N PRO A 7 -4.25 -16.89 10.85
CA PRO A 7 -5.34 -17.32 11.72
C PRO A 7 -5.04 -17.03 13.18
N LYS A 8 -6.02 -16.43 13.87
CA LYS A 8 -5.92 -16.05 15.28
C LYS A 8 -6.07 -17.30 16.17
N GLU A 9 -5.28 -17.37 17.23
CA GLU A 9 -5.37 -18.46 18.20
C GLU A 9 -6.77 -18.51 18.84
N PRO A 10 -7.34 -19.72 19.02
CA PRO A 10 -8.64 -19.87 19.66
C PRO A 10 -8.56 -19.49 21.14
N ASN A 11 -9.53 -18.72 21.61
CA ASN A 11 -9.67 -18.45 23.05
C ASN A 11 -10.22 -19.71 23.75
N LEU A 12 -9.41 -20.33 24.59
CA LEU A 12 -9.74 -21.55 25.32
C LEU A 12 -10.41 -21.29 26.68
N ASN A 13 -10.58 -20.02 27.08
CA ASN A 13 -11.25 -19.67 28.33
C ASN A 13 -12.77 -19.76 28.14
N GLY A 14 -13.30 -20.96 28.33
CA GLY A 14 -14.74 -21.24 28.32
C GLY A 14 -15.47 -20.46 29.42
N ASN A 15 -16.53 -19.76 29.03
CA ASN A 15 -17.38 -18.97 29.91
C ASN A 15 -18.18 -19.93 30.81
N SER A 16 -17.86 -20.02 32.10
CA SER A 16 -18.49 -20.95 33.07
C SER A 16 -19.89 -20.50 33.56
N GLY A 17 -20.46 -19.44 32.96
CA GLY A 17 -21.62 -18.72 33.50
C GLY A 17 -22.96 -19.47 33.49
N CYS A 18 -23.15 -20.50 32.66
CA CYS A 18 -24.46 -21.16 32.53
C CYS A 18 -24.74 -22.25 33.58
N PHE A 19 -23.77 -22.62 34.41
CA PHE A 19 -23.91 -23.78 35.31
C PHE A 19 -24.66 -23.52 36.60
N GLY A 20 -24.66 -22.27 37.10
CA GLY A 20 -25.35 -21.93 38.35
C GLY A 20 -26.86 -22.11 38.28
N GLY A 21 -27.47 -21.85 37.12
CA GLY A 21 -28.93 -21.90 36.95
C GLY A 21 -29.54 -23.31 36.99
N ILE A 22 -28.85 -24.30 36.43
CA ILE A 22 -29.36 -25.69 36.34
C ILE A 22 -29.32 -26.35 37.72
N ILE A 23 -28.26 -26.12 38.49
CA ILE A 23 -28.11 -26.67 39.86
C ILE A 23 -29.20 -26.11 40.78
N GLY A 24 -29.46 -24.80 40.69
CA GLY A 24 -30.54 -24.16 41.47
C GLY A 24 -31.92 -24.73 41.16
N GLY A 25 -32.21 -25.01 39.88
CA GLY A 25 -33.49 -25.60 39.46
C GLY A 25 -33.72 -27.02 39.99
N ILE A 26 -32.69 -27.87 39.97
CA ILE A 26 -32.77 -29.26 40.46
C ILE A 26 -32.99 -29.29 41.98
N ILE A 27 -32.31 -28.42 42.74
CA ILE A 27 -32.47 -28.34 44.20
C ILE A 27 -33.92 -27.99 44.57
N SER A 28 -34.54 -27.01 43.89
CA SER A 28 -35.93 -26.63 44.16
C SER A 28 -36.93 -27.76 43.89
N ILE A 29 -36.71 -28.57 42.86
CA ILE A 29 -37.57 -29.72 42.54
C ILE A 29 -37.45 -30.83 43.60
N ILE A 30 -36.24 -31.06 44.12
CA ILE A 30 -36.00 -32.03 45.21
C ILE A 30 -36.75 -31.61 46.48
N PHE A 31 -36.71 -30.33 46.84
CA PHE A 31 -37.44 -29.81 48.00
C PHE A 31 -38.96 -30.02 47.88
N LEU A 32 -39.55 -29.78 46.70
CA LEU A 32 -40.99 -30.00 46.47
C LEU A 32 -41.38 -31.49 46.55
N PHE A 33 -40.50 -32.41 46.14
CA PHE A 33 -40.75 -33.84 46.22
C PHE A 33 -40.59 -34.40 47.63
N CYS A 34 -39.71 -33.80 48.46
CA CYS A 34 -39.46 -34.25 49.82
C CYS A 34 -40.73 -34.22 50.69
N ASP A 35 -41.55 -33.18 50.66
CA ASP A 35 -42.71 -33.10 51.57
C ASP A 35 -43.77 -34.18 51.33
N THR A 36 -44.02 -34.53 50.07
CA THR A 36 -45.08 -35.50 49.71
C THR A 36 -44.61 -36.95 49.91
N VAL A 37 -43.35 -37.23 49.58
CA VAL A 37 -42.78 -38.58 49.66
C VAL A 37 -42.40 -38.95 51.09
N ASN A 38 -41.93 -37.99 51.88
CA ASN A 38 -41.44 -38.23 53.25
C ASN A 38 -42.54 -38.80 54.16
N ASN A 39 -43.78 -38.32 54.04
CA ASN A 39 -44.89 -38.81 54.88
C ASN A 39 -45.29 -40.26 54.62
N LYS A 40 -45.24 -40.73 53.36
CA LYS A 40 -45.59 -42.12 53.02
C LYS A 40 -44.47 -43.09 53.38
N ILE A 41 -43.23 -42.71 53.10
CA ILE A 41 -42.07 -43.56 53.38
C ILE A 41 -41.82 -43.65 54.90
N PHE A 42 -41.98 -42.55 55.64
CA PHE A 42 -41.90 -42.55 57.11
C PHE A 42 -42.79 -43.61 57.75
N ARG A 43 -44.06 -43.69 57.30
CA ARG A 43 -45.01 -44.67 57.85
C ARG A 43 -44.55 -46.11 57.61
N PHE A 44 -44.07 -46.41 56.40
CA PHE A 44 -43.56 -47.76 56.07
C PHE A 44 -42.38 -48.16 56.97
N PHE A 45 -41.35 -47.32 57.09
CA PHE A 45 -40.17 -47.67 57.89
C PHE A 45 -40.44 -47.72 59.40
N TYR A 46 -41.29 -46.82 59.91
CA TYR A 46 -41.59 -46.77 61.33
C TYR A 46 -42.51 -47.93 61.76
N TYR A 47 -43.58 -48.19 61.00
CA TYR A 47 -44.58 -49.19 61.39
C TYR A 47 -44.27 -50.60 60.90
N ASP A 48 -43.78 -50.77 59.67
CA ASP A 48 -43.61 -52.12 59.09
C ASP A 48 -42.23 -52.73 59.42
N LEU A 49 -41.20 -51.89 59.60
CA LEU A 49 -39.83 -52.34 59.85
C LEU A 49 -39.36 -52.12 61.30
N GLY A 50 -40.15 -51.44 62.14
CA GLY A 50 -39.82 -51.19 63.55
C GLY A 50 -38.56 -50.33 63.76
N VAL A 51 -38.20 -49.50 62.77
CA VAL A 51 -37.00 -48.66 62.84
C VAL A 51 -37.24 -47.50 63.80
N SER A 52 -36.30 -47.26 64.73
CA SER A 52 -36.37 -46.10 65.62
C SER A 52 -36.35 -44.78 64.84
N ASP A 53 -37.01 -43.75 65.36
CA ASP A 53 -37.09 -42.41 64.74
C ASP A 53 -35.69 -41.85 64.37
N LEU A 54 -34.70 -42.06 65.24
CA LEU A 54 -33.33 -41.63 65.01
C LEU A 54 -32.68 -42.35 63.83
N MET A 55 -32.87 -43.67 63.73
CA MET A 55 -32.32 -44.45 62.62
C MET A 55 -32.98 -44.11 61.28
N TRP A 56 -34.30 -43.87 61.26
CA TRP A 56 -34.99 -43.43 60.04
C TRP A 56 -34.43 -42.09 59.54
N LYS A 57 -34.24 -41.11 60.43
CA LYS A 57 -33.65 -39.81 60.08
C LYS A 57 -32.26 -39.96 59.46
N LEU A 58 -31.42 -40.85 59.99
CA LEU A 58 -30.09 -41.12 59.43
C LEU A 58 -30.17 -41.74 58.03
N ILE A 59 -31.06 -42.72 57.83
CA ILE A 59 -31.28 -43.36 56.53
C ILE A 59 -31.77 -42.34 55.49
N ALA A 60 -32.73 -41.49 55.86
CA ALA A 60 -33.24 -40.44 54.99
C ALA A 60 -32.15 -39.43 54.60
N ILE A 61 -31.31 -39.01 55.56
CA ILE A 61 -30.17 -38.11 55.30
C ILE A 61 -29.18 -38.77 54.33
N ILE A 62 -28.84 -40.04 54.52
CA ILE A 62 -27.91 -40.77 53.64
C ILE A 62 -28.50 -40.88 52.22
N LEU A 63 -29.78 -41.23 52.10
CA LEU A 63 -30.46 -41.36 50.80
C LEU A 63 -30.55 -40.03 50.05
N ILE A 64 -30.57 -38.89 50.74
CA ILE A 64 -30.60 -37.56 50.11
C ILE A 64 -29.18 -37.09 49.76
N ILE A 65 -28.22 -37.23 50.69
CA ILE A 65 -26.87 -36.68 50.53
C ILE A 65 -26.03 -37.52 49.57
N PHE A 66 -26.12 -38.85 49.63
CA PHE A 66 -25.26 -39.74 48.84
C PHE A 66 -25.43 -39.58 47.31
N PRO A 67 -26.65 -39.45 46.75
CA PRO A 67 -26.83 -39.16 45.32
C PRO A 67 -26.28 -37.79 44.92
N MET A 68 -26.37 -36.77 45.78
CA MET A 68 -25.83 -35.44 45.47
C MET A 68 -24.30 -35.46 45.35
N ILE A 69 -23.63 -36.19 46.25
CA ILE A 69 -22.17 -36.34 46.21
C ILE A 69 -21.75 -37.14 44.97
N THR A 70 -22.38 -38.30 44.73
CA THR A 70 -22.02 -39.17 43.61
C THR A 70 -22.32 -38.52 42.25
N MET A 71 -23.45 -37.82 42.10
CA MET A 71 -23.77 -37.06 40.89
C MET A 71 -22.77 -35.93 40.64
N SER A 72 -22.32 -35.22 41.67
CA SER A 72 -21.31 -34.16 41.52
C SER A 72 -19.98 -34.70 40.98
N ILE A 73 -19.56 -35.89 41.44
CA ILE A 73 -18.33 -36.55 40.99
C ILE A 73 -18.46 -37.02 39.54
N ILE A 74 -19.58 -37.68 39.20
CA ILE A 74 -19.87 -38.16 37.84
C ILE A 74 -19.94 -36.96 36.89
N PHE A 75 -20.66 -35.90 37.26
CA PHE A 75 -20.84 -34.71 36.46
C PHE A 75 -19.50 -34.02 36.16
N LYS A 76 -18.64 -33.86 37.18
CA LYS A 76 -17.30 -33.29 37.00
C LYS A 76 -16.45 -34.12 36.03
N SER A 77 -16.57 -35.45 36.09
CA SER A 77 -15.82 -36.36 35.21
C SER A 77 -16.31 -36.29 33.77
N VAL A 78 -17.63 -36.34 33.55
CA VAL A 78 -18.24 -36.20 32.22
C VAL A 78 -17.95 -34.83 31.63
N TYR A 79 -18.10 -33.76 32.43
CA TYR A 79 -17.80 -32.39 32.00
C TYR A 79 -16.34 -32.23 31.57
N LYS A 80 -15.41 -32.80 32.35
CA LYS A 80 -13.98 -32.80 32.00
C LYS A 80 -13.71 -33.50 30.66
N ILE A 81 -14.38 -34.61 30.38
CA ILE A 81 -14.23 -35.36 29.13
C ILE A 81 -14.80 -34.55 27.96
N MET A 82 -16.03 -34.04 28.08
CA MET A 82 -16.68 -33.27 27.02
C MET A 82 -15.91 -31.99 26.67
N PHE A 83 -15.47 -31.23 27.69
CA PHE A 83 -14.72 -29.99 27.48
C PHE A 83 -13.32 -30.27 26.89
N LYS A 84 -12.69 -31.39 27.29
CA LYS A 84 -11.43 -31.83 26.69
C LYS A 84 -11.61 -32.14 25.20
N GLU A 85 -12.65 -32.89 24.83
CA GLU A 85 -12.91 -33.26 23.43
C GLU A 85 -13.21 -32.02 22.56
N GLU A 86 -14.00 -31.07 23.07
CA GLU A 86 -14.29 -29.81 22.37
C GLU A 86 -13.03 -28.97 22.14
N ASN A 87 -12.18 -28.86 23.15
CA ASN A 87 -10.91 -28.13 23.03
C ASN A 87 -9.93 -28.83 22.08
N GLU A 88 -9.84 -30.15 22.11
CA GLU A 88 -9.03 -30.92 21.16
C GLU A 88 -9.51 -30.71 19.72
N LYS A 89 -10.84 -30.70 19.48
CA LYS A 89 -11.42 -30.37 18.17
C LYS A 89 -11.04 -28.96 17.71
N LYS A 90 -11.15 -27.95 18.58
CA LYS A 90 -10.76 -26.56 18.28
C LYS A 90 -9.26 -26.45 17.96
N ILE A 91 -8.41 -27.11 18.74
CA ILE A 91 -6.96 -27.15 18.51
C ILE A 91 -6.63 -27.83 17.18
N ASN A 92 -7.27 -28.96 16.87
CA ASN A 92 -7.05 -29.68 15.61
C ASN A 92 -7.50 -28.85 14.41
N MET A 93 -8.66 -28.17 14.50
CA MET A 93 -9.12 -27.25 13.46
C MET A 93 -8.13 -26.10 13.24
N TYR A 94 -7.63 -25.49 14.31
CA TYR A 94 -6.60 -24.45 14.24
C TYR A 94 -5.30 -24.95 13.58
N LYS A 95 -4.85 -26.16 13.93
CA LYS A 95 -3.67 -26.79 13.28
C LYS A 95 -3.88 -27.01 11.78
N ILE A 96 -5.08 -27.41 11.35
CA ILE A 96 -5.42 -27.56 9.92
C ILE A 96 -5.36 -26.19 9.23
N GLN A 97 -5.94 -25.15 9.82
CA GLN A 97 -5.88 -23.80 9.27
C GLN A 97 -4.45 -23.29 9.12
N LEU A 98 -3.58 -23.54 10.11
CA LEU A 98 -2.16 -23.19 10.03
C LEU A 98 -1.43 -23.94 8.91
N ARG A 99 -1.69 -25.24 8.72
CA ARG A 99 -1.10 -26.01 7.62
C ARG A 99 -1.53 -25.46 6.27
N ASN A 100 -2.82 -25.21 6.09
CA ASN A 100 -3.36 -24.66 4.84
C ASN A 100 -2.79 -23.27 4.55
N TYR A 101 -2.61 -22.44 5.58
CA TYR A 101 -1.96 -21.13 5.46
C TYR A 101 -0.50 -21.28 4.99
N ALA A 102 0.28 -22.16 5.63
CA ALA A 102 1.67 -22.40 5.27
C ALA A 102 1.83 -23.00 3.86
N GLU A 103 0.93 -23.90 3.47
CA GLU A 103 0.91 -24.48 2.12
C GLU A 103 0.58 -23.40 1.06
N LYS A 104 -0.36 -22.50 1.36
CA LYS A 104 -0.67 -21.37 0.49
C LYS A 104 0.54 -20.45 0.31
N GLU A 105 1.22 -20.08 1.40
CA GLU A 105 2.43 -19.24 1.38
C GLU A 105 3.55 -19.90 0.55
N LYS A 106 3.80 -21.20 0.76
CA LYS A 106 4.77 -21.96 -0.03
C LYS A 106 4.40 -22.00 -1.52
N ASN A 107 3.13 -22.15 -1.84
CA ASN A 107 2.66 -22.14 -3.23
C ASN A 107 2.80 -20.76 -3.88
N GLU A 108 2.58 -19.68 -3.14
CA GLU A 108 2.85 -18.30 -3.59
C GLU A 108 4.35 -18.09 -3.86
N GLU A 109 5.23 -18.60 -2.97
CA GLU A 109 6.68 -18.55 -3.16
C GLU A 109 7.15 -19.32 -4.40
N ILE A 110 6.65 -20.55 -4.61
CA ILE A 110 6.95 -21.35 -5.80
C ILE A 110 6.53 -20.62 -7.08
N LYS A 111 5.34 -19.98 -7.08
CA LYS A 111 4.87 -19.18 -8.23
C LYS A 111 5.76 -17.96 -8.48
N ASN A 112 6.21 -17.28 -7.43
CA ASN A 112 7.14 -16.15 -7.53
C ASN A 112 8.50 -16.59 -8.08
N GLN A 113 9.06 -17.68 -7.58
CA GLN A 113 10.33 -18.23 -8.07
C GLN A 113 10.23 -18.64 -9.55
N LYS A 114 9.13 -19.31 -9.92
CA LYS A 114 8.84 -19.65 -11.31
C LYS A 114 8.78 -18.39 -12.18
N TYR A 115 8.04 -17.37 -11.75
CA TYR A 115 7.93 -16.10 -12.46
C TYR A 115 9.29 -15.39 -12.63
N ILE A 116 10.12 -15.34 -11.58
CA ILE A 116 11.48 -14.78 -11.64
C ILE A 116 12.33 -15.52 -12.67
N SER A 117 12.26 -16.86 -12.68
CA SER A 117 13.02 -17.69 -13.63
C SER A 117 12.54 -17.51 -15.08
N GLU A 118 11.22 -17.45 -15.31
CA GLU A 118 10.63 -17.26 -16.64
C GLU A 118 10.93 -15.88 -17.24
N ASN A 119 11.11 -14.87 -16.40
CA ASN A 119 11.45 -13.51 -16.82
C ASN A 119 12.96 -13.23 -16.75
N GLU A 120 13.78 -14.20 -16.33
CA GLU A 120 15.23 -14.10 -16.13
C GLU A 120 15.63 -12.85 -15.31
N ILE A 121 14.89 -12.56 -14.24
CA ILE A 121 15.17 -11.39 -13.38
C ILE A 121 16.40 -11.71 -12.53
N PRO A 122 17.48 -10.93 -12.63
CA PRO A 122 18.68 -11.18 -11.85
C PRO A 122 18.50 -10.74 -10.38
N HIS A 123 19.28 -11.34 -9.48
CA HIS A 123 19.19 -11.06 -8.04
C HIS A 123 19.54 -9.60 -7.67
N ASP A 124 20.34 -8.92 -8.48
CA ASP A 124 20.77 -7.54 -8.30
C ASP A 124 19.87 -6.51 -9.01
N ALA A 125 18.74 -6.94 -9.58
CA ALA A 125 17.79 -6.04 -10.22
C ALA A 125 17.23 -5.00 -9.24
N MET A 126 17.31 -3.73 -9.64
CA MET A 126 16.86 -2.59 -8.85
C MET A 126 15.35 -2.39 -9.00
N GLU A 127 14.72 -1.61 -8.11
CA GLU A 127 13.29 -1.35 -8.13
C GLU A 127 12.99 0.11 -8.48
N VAL A 128 12.07 0.34 -9.41
CA VAL A 128 11.58 1.66 -9.83
C VAL A 128 10.07 1.70 -9.78
N ASN A 129 9.48 2.79 -9.30
CA ASN A 129 8.03 2.97 -9.37
C ASN A 129 7.67 3.64 -10.71
N CYS A 130 6.93 2.93 -11.56
CA CYS A 130 6.42 3.43 -12.83
C CYS A 130 5.02 4.00 -12.66
N VAL A 131 4.92 5.31 -12.81
CA VAL A 131 3.69 6.10 -12.68
C VAL A 131 2.81 5.89 -13.91
N ASN A 132 3.39 5.90 -15.12
CA ASN A 132 2.67 5.77 -16.40
C ASN A 132 3.58 4.98 -17.37
N PRO A 133 3.08 3.92 -18.05
CA PRO A 133 1.67 3.50 -18.22
C PRO A 133 1.07 2.57 -17.17
N PHE A 134 1.81 2.22 -16.12
CA PHE A 134 1.40 1.15 -15.21
C PHE A 134 0.64 1.59 -13.95
N ASN A 135 0.29 2.87 -13.80
CA ASN A 135 -0.48 3.39 -12.66
C ASN A 135 0.17 3.10 -11.29
N ASP A 136 1.38 3.63 -11.07
CA ASP A 136 2.15 3.50 -9.82
C ASP A 136 2.53 2.05 -9.44
N VAL A 137 2.97 1.27 -10.43
CA VAL A 137 3.46 -0.10 -10.20
C VAL A 137 4.98 -0.11 -10.06
N ILE A 138 5.46 -0.86 -9.06
CA ILE A 138 6.89 -1.07 -8.87
C ILE A 138 7.38 -2.15 -9.82
N LEU A 139 8.42 -1.82 -10.58
CA LEU A 139 9.07 -2.70 -11.55
C LEU A 139 10.50 -3.00 -11.12
N LYS A 140 10.95 -4.21 -11.42
CA LYS A 140 12.37 -4.56 -11.47
C LYS A 140 12.99 -3.97 -12.73
N ILE A 141 14.17 -3.38 -12.61
CA ILE A 141 14.95 -2.79 -13.72
C ILE A 141 16.41 -3.25 -13.65
N TRP A 142 16.96 -3.65 -14.80
CA TRP A 142 18.35 -4.09 -14.93
C TRP A 142 18.84 -3.97 -16.37
N ILE A 143 20.14 -4.21 -16.59
CA ILE A 143 20.73 -4.30 -17.93
C ILE A 143 20.98 -5.76 -18.28
N ASN A 144 20.54 -6.18 -19.45
CA ASN A 144 20.89 -7.48 -20.04
C ASN A 144 21.18 -7.29 -21.53
N ASN A 145 22.31 -7.81 -22.03
CA ASN A 145 22.68 -7.78 -23.45
C ASN A 145 22.49 -6.41 -24.15
N ASN A 146 22.90 -5.31 -23.50
CA ASN A 146 22.75 -3.94 -24.00
C ASN A 146 21.29 -3.46 -24.17
N ASN A 147 20.34 -4.12 -23.50
CA ASN A 147 18.96 -3.70 -23.38
C ASN A 147 18.69 -3.27 -21.92
N LEU A 148 17.83 -2.27 -21.75
CA LEU A 148 17.23 -1.92 -20.47
C LEU A 148 15.99 -2.79 -20.29
N CYS A 149 16.03 -3.68 -19.31
CA CYS A 149 14.98 -4.67 -19.06
C CYS A 149 14.11 -4.25 -17.89
N PHE A 150 12.83 -4.59 -17.98
CA PHE A 150 11.84 -4.34 -16.94
C PHE A 150 10.97 -5.57 -16.72
N ALA A 151 10.52 -5.80 -15.49
CA ALA A 151 9.49 -6.79 -15.17
C ALA A 151 8.73 -6.37 -13.90
N GLY A 152 7.55 -6.95 -13.66
CA GLY A 152 6.89 -6.85 -12.36
C GLY A 152 7.76 -7.48 -11.25
N ILE A 153 7.46 -7.14 -9.99
CA ILE A 153 8.16 -7.75 -8.84
C ILE A 153 7.77 -9.21 -8.69
N ASN A 154 6.51 -9.52 -8.98
CA ASN A 154 5.94 -10.83 -8.71
C ASN A 154 4.88 -11.21 -9.76
N TYR A 155 4.40 -12.46 -9.68
CA TYR A 155 3.44 -12.97 -10.66
C TYR A 155 2.06 -12.27 -10.63
N MET A 156 1.71 -11.57 -9.55
CA MET A 156 0.42 -10.87 -9.41
C MET A 156 0.38 -9.56 -10.20
N ASP A 157 1.53 -8.96 -10.47
CA ASP A 157 1.61 -7.67 -11.17
C ASP A 157 1.19 -7.83 -12.65
N ASN A 158 1.15 -9.06 -13.19
CA ASN A 158 0.80 -9.39 -14.58
C ASN A 158 1.63 -8.68 -15.66
N ILE A 159 2.75 -8.06 -15.27
CA ILE A 159 3.67 -7.39 -16.19
C ILE A 159 4.78 -8.37 -16.52
N LYS A 160 4.78 -8.93 -17.73
CA LYS A 160 5.88 -9.77 -18.21
C LYS A 160 7.11 -8.91 -18.51
N ARG A 161 8.26 -9.56 -18.61
CA ARG A 161 9.50 -8.92 -19.05
C ARG A 161 9.30 -8.21 -20.38
N PHE A 162 9.74 -6.97 -20.43
CA PHE A 162 9.88 -6.21 -21.66
C PHE A 162 11.23 -5.49 -21.67
N GLU A 163 11.70 -5.13 -22.87
CA GLU A 163 13.05 -4.66 -23.08
C GLU A 163 13.08 -3.48 -24.02
N ILE A 164 13.92 -2.50 -23.70
CA ILE A 164 14.19 -1.35 -24.56
C ILE A 164 15.68 -1.40 -24.92
N PRO A 165 16.03 -1.65 -26.20
CA PRO A 165 17.41 -1.61 -26.63
C PRO A 165 18.05 -0.27 -26.28
N LYS A 166 19.25 -0.26 -25.68
CA LYS A 166 19.91 0.99 -25.28
C LYS A 166 20.11 1.96 -26.45
N LYS A 167 20.28 1.44 -27.66
CA LYS A 167 20.36 2.25 -28.89
C LYS A 167 19.08 3.03 -29.19
N ASN A 168 17.92 2.49 -28.80
CA ASN A 168 16.60 3.10 -28.99
C ASN A 168 16.23 4.06 -27.86
N ILE A 169 16.98 4.07 -26.75
CA ILE A 169 16.79 5.05 -25.68
C ILE A 169 17.39 6.37 -26.14
N ASN A 170 16.59 7.42 -26.20
CA ASN A 170 17.04 8.74 -26.62
C ASN A 170 17.70 9.45 -25.44
N SER A 171 16.93 9.66 -24.38
CA SER A 171 17.41 10.34 -23.18
C SER A 171 16.57 10.00 -21.95
N PHE A 172 17.07 10.36 -20.77
CA PHE A 172 16.24 10.47 -19.56
C PHE A 172 16.59 11.74 -18.80
N PHE A 173 15.60 12.28 -18.09
CA PHE A 173 15.74 13.48 -17.26
C PHE A 173 14.76 13.49 -16.10
N ARG A 174 15.00 14.36 -15.12
CA ARG A 174 14.13 14.59 -13.97
C ARG A 174 13.43 15.94 -14.15
N GLN A 175 12.12 15.98 -13.97
CA GLN A 175 11.29 17.19 -14.10
C GLN A 175 10.32 17.31 -12.91
N GLY A 176 10.02 18.53 -12.49
CA GLY A 176 9.04 18.83 -11.45
C GLY A 176 9.63 19.65 -10.30
N ASP A 177 8.74 20.16 -9.45
CA ASP A 177 9.09 21.08 -8.37
C ASP A 177 9.02 20.40 -7.00
N VAL A 178 9.87 20.87 -6.09
CA VAL A 178 9.77 20.58 -4.67
C VAL A 178 9.32 21.88 -4.00
N TYR A 179 8.16 21.86 -3.36
CA TYR A 179 7.69 23.02 -2.61
C TYR A 179 7.05 22.59 -1.29
N ASN A 180 6.98 23.53 -0.36
CA ASN A 180 6.40 23.31 0.96
C ASN A 180 4.97 23.84 0.96
N GLU A 181 4.00 22.97 1.26
CA GLU A 181 2.62 23.36 1.51
C GLU A 181 2.39 23.46 3.02
N VAL A 182 1.86 24.58 3.48
CA VAL A 182 1.45 24.72 4.88
C VAL A 182 -0.01 24.33 4.97
N LYS A 183 -0.29 23.13 5.48
CA LYS A 183 -1.66 22.66 5.64
C LYS A 183 -2.25 23.27 6.91
N ILE A 184 -3.30 24.09 6.74
CA ILE A 184 -4.08 24.66 7.84
C ILE A 184 -5.35 23.83 7.97
N SER A 185 -5.46 23.05 9.04
CA SER A 185 -6.61 22.18 9.29
C SER A 185 -7.69 22.93 10.06
N GLU A 186 -8.73 23.42 9.39
CA GLU A 186 -10.02 23.73 10.02
C GLU A 186 -11.21 23.41 9.10
N GLY A 187 -12.20 22.71 9.66
CA GLY A 187 -13.61 22.79 9.25
C GLY A 187 -14.11 21.66 8.36
N ASN A 188 -14.74 20.65 8.97
CA ASN A 188 -15.56 19.64 8.27
C ASN A 188 -16.53 20.30 7.28
N MET A 189 -16.40 19.97 5.99
CA MET A 189 -17.53 19.88 5.07
C MET A 189 -17.46 18.53 4.37
N GLU A 190 -18.36 17.63 4.77
CA GLU A 190 -18.80 16.53 3.91
C GLU A 190 -19.46 17.12 2.67
N GLY A 191 -19.06 16.66 1.49
CA GLY A 191 -19.75 16.92 0.23
C GLY A 191 -18.90 17.65 -0.79
N GLY A 192 -18.36 16.90 -1.76
CA GLY A 192 -17.73 17.48 -2.93
C GLY A 192 -16.65 16.59 -3.52
N GLY A 193 -17.04 15.44 -4.08
CA GLY A 193 -16.15 14.74 -5.00
C GLY A 193 -15.81 15.66 -6.18
N SER A 194 -14.52 15.90 -6.41
CA SER A 194 -14.04 16.46 -7.67
C SER A 194 -12.65 15.92 -7.95
N SER A 195 -12.58 15.19 -9.06
CA SER A 195 -11.41 14.56 -9.62
C SER A 195 -10.40 15.61 -10.08
N ILE A 196 -9.14 15.34 -9.75
CA ILE A 196 -7.94 16.13 -10.06
C ILE A 196 -7.68 16.30 -11.58
N SER A 197 -8.51 15.72 -12.45
CA SER A 197 -8.35 15.79 -13.91
C SER A 197 -8.94 17.06 -14.57
N GLY A 198 -9.50 18.01 -13.80
CA GLY A 198 -10.19 19.20 -14.34
C GLY A 198 -9.61 20.56 -14.00
N ALA A 199 -8.51 20.65 -13.23
CA ALA A 199 -7.95 21.94 -12.76
C ALA A 199 -6.85 22.53 -13.67
N ILE A 200 -6.72 22.01 -14.89
CA ILE A 200 -5.95 22.65 -15.97
C ILE A 200 -6.99 23.35 -16.85
N ILE A 201 -7.37 24.58 -16.47
CA ILE A 201 -8.07 25.65 -17.22
C ILE A 201 -8.84 26.47 -16.19
N GLY A 202 -8.43 27.71 -15.97
CA GLY A 202 -9.07 28.63 -15.02
C GLY A 202 -8.17 29.73 -14.45
N GLY A 203 -6.90 29.82 -14.86
CA GLY A 203 -6.00 30.93 -14.52
C GLY A 203 -6.21 32.19 -15.38
N VAL A 204 -7.43 32.43 -15.85
CA VAL A 204 -7.84 33.64 -16.57
C VAL A 204 -9.22 33.99 -16.00
N ILE A 205 -9.42 35.28 -15.65
CA ILE A 205 -10.54 35.89 -14.89
C ILE A 205 -10.18 36.00 -13.40
N ALA A 206 -9.64 37.09 -12.86
CA ALA A 206 -9.51 38.48 -13.28
C ALA A 206 -8.18 39.02 -12.71
N GLY A 207 -7.34 39.75 -13.46
CA GLY A 207 -7.65 41.11 -13.91
C GLY A 207 -7.43 42.07 -12.73
N GLY A 208 -6.39 42.91 -12.81
CA GLY A 208 -6.00 43.80 -11.70
C GLY A 208 -7.15 44.70 -11.22
N ALA A 209 -7.56 44.53 -9.97
CA ALA A 209 -8.29 45.52 -9.18
C ALA A 209 -8.40 45.08 -7.71
N GLY A 210 -8.08 45.99 -6.79
CA GLY A 210 -8.49 45.96 -5.38
C GLY A 210 -7.68 45.02 -4.50
N ALA A 211 -6.62 45.42 -3.81
CA ALA A 211 -6.59 46.47 -2.79
C ALA A 211 -7.83 46.45 -1.86
N ILE A 212 -7.51 46.42 -0.56
CA ILE A 212 -8.25 47.04 0.55
C ILE A 212 -8.96 46.10 1.53
N ILE A 213 -8.25 45.90 2.65
CA ILE A 213 -8.66 46.09 4.06
C ILE A 213 -9.89 45.34 4.58
N GLY A 214 -9.60 44.44 5.52
CA GLY A 214 -10.06 44.50 6.92
C GLY A 214 -11.50 44.89 7.22
N SER A 215 -12.28 43.94 7.74
CA SER A 215 -13.41 44.22 8.61
C SER A 215 -13.79 42.99 9.45
N ARG A 216 -13.36 42.99 10.72
CA ARG A 216 -13.97 42.44 11.97
C ARG A 216 -14.57 41.02 11.92
N LYS A 217 -14.26 40.10 12.85
CA LYS A 217 -14.65 40.11 14.28
C LYS A 217 -13.93 38.97 15.03
N LYS A 218 -13.53 39.19 16.29
CA LYS A 218 -12.90 38.21 17.20
C LYS A 218 -13.70 36.91 17.30
N ILE A 219 -13.05 35.76 17.05
CA ILE A 219 -13.49 34.44 17.52
C ILE A 219 -12.28 33.70 18.09
N LYS A 220 -12.53 32.98 19.18
CA LYS A 220 -11.58 32.44 20.16
C LYS A 220 -10.45 31.62 19.52
N SER A 221 -9.24 31.88 19.98
CA SER A 221 -8.01 31.15 19.69
C SER A 221 -8.18 29.64 19.86
N LYS A 222 -8.12 28.91 18.75
CA LYS A 222 -7.60 27.54 18.73
C LYS A 222 -6.24 27.62 18.02
N GLU A 223 -5.25 26.94 18.59
CA GLU A 223 -3.88 26.87 18.09
C GLU A 223 -3.88 26.51 16.60
N ILE A 224 -3.31 27.39 15.78
CA ILE A 224 -3.04 27.11 14.37
C ILE A 224 -1.83 26.18 14.36
N ASN A 225 -2.05 24.88 14.21
CA ASN A 225 -0.97 23.94 13.91
C ASN A 225 -0.69 24.01 12.41
N SER A 226 0.37 24.72 12.04
CA SER A 226 0.91 24.71 10.69
C SER A 226 1.80 23.49 10.51
N GLU A 227 1.33 22.46 9.80
CA GLU A 227 2.21 21.39 9.33
C GLU A 227 2.83 21.83 8.00
N ASN A 228 4.16 21.94 7.99
CA ASN A 228 4.92 22.16 6.77
C ASN A 228 5.05 20.80 6.06
N ILE A 229 4.21 20.57 5.06
CA ILE A 229 4.24 19.37 4.23
C ILE A 229 5.14 19.66 3.04
N ARG A 230 6.32 19.04 2.99
CA ARG A 230 7.16 19.06 1.79
C ARG A 230 6.52 18.17 0.73
N ILE A 231 6.04 18.78 -0.35
CA ILE A 231 5.46 18.08 -1.50
C ILE A 231 6.53 18.00 -2.59
N ASP A 232 6.95 16.77 -2.91
CA ASP A 232 7.89 16.47 -3.98
C ASP A 232 7.12 15.95 -5.20
N LYS A 233 6.95 16.80 -6.22
CA LYS A 233 6.27 16.43 -7.48
C LYS A 233 7.26 15.97 -8.55
N ARG A 234 8.53 15.73 -8.21
CA ARG A 234 9.55 15.35 -9.19
C ARG A 234 9.26 13.96 -9.77
N GLN A 235 9.30 13.88 -11.09
CA GLN A 235 9.17 12.66 -11.86
C GLN A 235 10.39 12.48 -12.76
N THR A 236 10.72 11.23 -13.04
CA THR A 236 11.77 10.86 -13.99
C THR A 236 11.11 10.42 -15.29
N ILE A 237 11.54 10.99 -16.41
CA ILE A 237 11.01 10.68 -17.73
C ILE A 237 12.11 9.97 -18.52
N LEU A 238 11.81 8.78 -19.05
CA LEU A 238 12.65 8.05 -20.00
C LEU A 238 12.00 8.12 -21.38
N GLU A 239 12.73 8.68 -22.34
CA GLU A 239 12.33 8.79 -23.73
C GLU A 239 13.01 7.70 -24.57
N TYR A 240 12.23 6.99 -25.37
CA TYR A 240 12.75 5.96 -26.28
C TYR A 240 11.93 5.89 -27.57
N MET A 241 12.54 5.31 -28.61
CA MET A 241 11.92 5.12 -29.91
C MET A 241 11.48 3.67 -30.10
N GLU A 242 10.23 3.49 -30.52
CA GLU A 242 9.66 2.20 -30.87
C GLU A 242 8.80 2.36 -32.12
N ASN A 243 9.10 1.60 -33.17
CA ASN A 243 8.42 1.69 -34.47
C ASN A 243 8.40 3.14 -35.04
N GLU A 244 9.52 3.85 -34.94
CA GLU A 244 9.68 5.25 -35.40
C GLU A 244 8.85 6.29 -34.61
N GLU A 245 8.13 5.88 -33.57
CA GLU A 245 7.39 6.77 -32.69
C GLU A 245 8.13 6.99 -31.36
N TYR A 246 8.05 8.21 -30.85
CA TYR A 246 8.55 8.56 -29.51
C TYR A 246 7.60 8.05 -28.44
N LYS A 247 8.14 7.30 -27.49
CA LYS A 247 7.44 6.80 -26.32
C LYS A 247 8.13 7.25 -25.03
N TYR A 248 7.33 7.31 -23.98
CA TYR A 248 7.76 7.84 -22.69
C TYR A 248 7.35 6.88 -21.56
N LEU A 249 8.28 6.59 -20.67
CA LEU A 249 7.99 5.99 -19.38
C LEU A 249 8.17 7.04 -18.29
N PHE A 250 7.18 7.13 -17.41
CA PHE A 250 7.21 8.06 -16.28
C PHE A 250 7.42 7.27 -15.00
N PHE A 251 8.40 7.69 -14.23
CA PHE A 251 8.75 7.10 -12.95
C PHE A 251 8.76 8.15 -11.85
N ASN A 252 8.81 7.70 -10.60
CA ASN A 252 9.09 8.59 -9.48
C ASN A 252 10.50 9.22 -9.59
N SER A 253 10.76 10.24 -8.77
CA SER A 253 12.07 10.93 -8.74
C SER A 253 13.26 9.99 -8.47
N TYR A 254 13.07 8.91 -7.70
CA TYR A 254 14.14 7.99 -7.31
C TYR A 254 14.70 7.21 -8.51
N ALA A 255 13.87 6.93 -9.52
CA ALA A 255 14.31 6.20 -10.71
C ALA A 255 15.46 6.88 -11.46
N TYR A 256 15.58 8.20 -11.42
CA TYR A 256 16.69 8.92 -12.06
C TYR A 256 18.06 8.49 -11.51
N ASP A 257 18.18 8.25 -10.20
CA ASP A 257 19.46 7.83 -9.59
C ASP A 257 19.81 6.38 -10.00
N ILE A 258 18.80 5.57 -10.27
CA ILE A 258 18.97 4.22 -10.83
C ILE A 258 19.38 4.29 -12.31
N LEU A 259 18.71 5.13 -13.11
CA LEU A 259 19.03 5.28 -14.53
C LEU A 259 20.43 5.87 -14.75
N ILE A 260 20.89 6.80 -13.89
CA ILE A 260 22.29 7.26 -13.90
C ILE A 260 23.26 6.10 -13.70
N LYS A 261 22.94 5.12 -12.85
CA LYS A 261 23.82 3.96 -12.63
C LYS A 261 23.81 3.00 -13.81
N LEU A 262 22.65 2.79 -14.44
CA LEU A 262 22.46 1.76 -15.48
C LEU A 262 22.85 2.25 -16.89
N ILE A 263 22.53 3.50 -17.22
CA ILE A 263 22.69 4.08 -18.57
C ILE A 263 23.18 5.55 -18.51
N PRO A 264 24.26 5.87 -17.79
CA PRO A 264 24.69 7.26 -17.57
C PRO A 264 24.83 8.07 -18.87
N GLU A 265 25.26 7.44 -19.96
CA GLU A 265 25.43 8.08 -21.26
C GLU A 265 24.14 8.57 -21.94
N LYS A 266 22.98 8.20 -21.40
CA LYS A 266 21.65 8.62 -21.86
C LYS A 266 21.07 9.76 -21.04
N GLU A 267 21.79 10.29 -20.06
CA GLU A 267 21.34 11.45 -19.31
C GLU A 267 21.23 12.66 -20.25
N PHE A 268 20.10 13.39 -20.19
CA PHE A 268 19.74 14.41 -21.18
C PHE A 268 20.81 15.52 -21.35
N GLN A 269 21.42 15.99 -20.27
CA GLN A 269 22.46 17.02 -20.35
C GLN A 269 23.70 16.50 -21.08
N LEU A 270 24.08 15.24 -20.83
CA LEU A 270 25.20 14.60 -21.52
C LEU A 270 24.90 14.37 -23.01
N VAL A 271 23.67 13.99 -23.35
CA VAL A 271 23.23 13.85 -24.75
C VAL A 271 23.28 15.20 -25.47
N LYS A 272 22.76 16.27 -24.83
CA LYS A 272 22.76 17.62 -25.40
C LYS A 272 24.18 18.14 -25.66
N GLN A 273 25.10 17.97 -24.70
CA GLN A 273 26.50 18.38 -24.85
C GLN A 273 27.21 17.65 -26.00
N ARG A 274 26.92 16.36 -26.23
CA ARG A 274 27.47 15.60 -27.37
C ARG A 274 26.90 16.09 -28.70
N GLY A 275 25.60 16.38 -28.76
CA GLY A 275 24.98 16.97 -29.96
C GLY A 275 25.58 18.32 -30.33
N GLU A 276 25.85 19.18 -29.33
CA GLU A 276 26.43 20.51 -29.53
C GLU A 276 27.92 20.44 -29.96
N ASN A 277 28.72 19.57 -29.34
CA ASN A 277 30.14 19.43 -29.69
C ASN A 277 30.39 18.89 -31.10
N THR A 278 29.46 18.11 -31.65
CA THR A 278 29.58 17.57 -33.02
C THR A 278 29.18 18.62 -34.08
N ASN A 279 28.34 19.59 -33.71
CA ASN A 279 27.91 20.68 -34.58
C ASN A 279 28.89 21.86 -34.59
N ASN A 280 29.68 22.07 -33.54
CA ASN A 280 30.57 23.22 -33.41
C ASN A 280 31.79 23.24 -34.36
N PHE A 281 32.10 22.14 -35.06
CA PHE A 281 33.14 22.18 -36.11
C PHE A 281 32.61 22.62 -37.48
N ASN A 282 31.29 22.60 -37.68
CA ASN A 282 30.62 23.01 -38.94
C ASN A 282 29.72 24.25 -38.79
N HIS A 283 29.43 24.69 -37.55
CA HIS A 283 28.50 25.79 -37.28
C HIS A 283 29.12 27.19 -37.47
N THR A 284 30.39 27.39 -37.13
CA THR A 284 31.06 28.70 -37.26
C THR A 284 31.11 29.17 -38.72
N ASN A 285 31.41 28.28 -39.65
CA ASN A 285 31.44 28.63 -41.08
C ASN A 285 30.02 28.93 -41.61
N ASN A 286 29.03 28.11 -41.28
CA ASN A 286 27.65 28.32 -41.75
C ASN A 286 26.99 29.58 -41.17
N ASP A 287 27.27 29.95 -39.92
CA ASP A 287 26.76 31.18 -39.31
C ASP A 287 27.41 32.43 -39.91
N VAL A 288 28.72 32.41 -40.21
CA VAL A 288 29.37 33.53 -40.90
C VAL A 288 28.76 33.76 -42.27
N TYR A 289 28.54 32.72 -43.07
CA TYR A 289 27.90 32.87 -44.39
C TYR A 289 26.44 33.30 -44.32
N LYS A 290 25.69 32.84 -43.31
CA LYS A 290 24.30 33.28 -43.07
C LYS A 290 24.24 34.75 -42.69
N ASN A 291 25.11 35.19 -41.78
CA ASN A 291 25.19 36.58 -41.33
C ASN A 291 25.60 37.54 -42.48
N ILE A 292 26.52 37.11 -43.35
CA ILE A 292 26.87 37.88 -44.56
C ILE A 292 25.68 37.99 -45.52
N ARG A 293 24.84 36.94 -45.63
CA ARG A 293 23.65 36.94 -46.48
C ARG A 293 22.55 37.86 -45.94
N GLU A 294 22.38 37.92 -44.62
CA GLU A 294 21.45 38.84 -43.96
C GLU A 294 21.93 40.30 -44.06
N LEU A 295 23.23 40.57 -43.90
CA LEU A 295 23.80 41.90 -44.15
C LEU A 295 23.57 42.40 -45.58
N SER A 296 23.62 41.50 -46.58
CA SER A 296 23.35 41.87 -47.97
C SER A 296 21.90 42.32 -48.16
N LYS A 297 20.95 41.64 -47.51
CA LYS A 297 19.54 42.03 -47.57
C LYS A 297 19.30 43.39 -46.93
N LEU A 298 19.92 43.66 -45.78
CA LEU A 298 19.80 44.96 -45.11
C LEU A 298 20.36 46.11 -45.94
N LYS A 299 21.42 45.87 -46.72
CA LYS A 299 21.90 46.82 -47.73
C LYS A 299 20.90 47.01 -48.87
N ASP A 300 20.38 45.90 -49.42
CA ASP A 300 19.44 45.94 -50.54
C ASP A 300 18.10 46.62 -50.15
N GLU A 301 17.72 46.52 -48.87
CA GLU A 301 16.57 47.21 -48.27
C GLU A 301 16.86 48.69 -47.93
N GLY A 302 18.08 49.17 -48.17
CA GLY A 302 18.49 50.57 -47.93
C GLY A 302 18.65 50.93 -46.45
N ILE A 303 18.68 49.93 -45.56
CA ILE A 303 18.86 50.10 -44.11
C ILE A 303 20.33 50.36 -43.77
N LEU A 304 21.26 49.79 -44.56
CA LEU A 304 22.70 50.00 -44.44
C LEU A 304 23.24 50.74 -45.65
N SER A 305 24.20 51.64 -45.42
CA SER A 305 25.00 52.22 -46.50
C SER A 305 25.96 51.19 -47.11
N ASN A 306 26.47 51.49 -48.31
CA ASN A 306 27.44 50.61 -48.98
C ASN A 306 28.73 50.47 -48.18
N GLU A 307 29.14 51.55 -47.52
CA GLU A 307 30.35 51.64 -46.71
C GLU A 307 30.22 50.79 -45.43
N GLU A 308 29.10 50.91 -44.71
CA GLU A 308 28.83 50.12 -43.48
C GLU A 308 28.73 48.62 -43.76
N PHE A 309 28.11 48.25 -44.89
CA PHE A 309 28.02 46.86 -45.32
C PHE A 309 29.42 46.27 -45.58
N LEU A 310 30.31 47.00 -46.26
CA LEU A 310 31.65 46.53 -46.58
C LEU A 310 32.53 46.39 -45.34
N GLU A 311 32.43 47.31 -44.39
CA GLU A 311 33.15 47.25 -43.12
C GLU A 311 32.74 46.03 -42.28
N LYS A 312 31.42 45.83 -42.11
CA LYS A 312 30.87 44.70 -41.34
C LYS A 312 31.11 43.34 -42.01
N LYS A 313 31.06 43.28 -43.35
CA LYS A 313 31.42 42.08 -44.10
C LYS A 313 32.89 41.70 -43.90
N LYS A 314 33.79 42.68 -43.88
CA LYS A 314 35.22 42.45 -43.66
C LYS A 314 35.50 41.98 -42.23
N GLU A 315 34.80 42.55 -41.24
CA GLU A 315 34.86 42.11 -39.84
C GLU A 315 34.46 40.65 -39.68
N LEU A 316 33.34 40.23 -40.30
CA LEU A 316 32.85 38.84 -40.25
C LEU A 316 33.72 37.85 -41.03
N LEU A 317 34.41 38.28 -42.09
CA LEU A 317 35.32 37.42 -42.84
C LEU A 317 36.66 37.21 -42.11
N ASN A 318 37.05 38.12 -41.22
CA ASN A 318 38.25 37.97 -40.39
C ASN A 318 38.04 37.04 -39.17
N THR A 319 36.79 36.64 -38.89
CA THR A 319 36.44 35.67 -37.84
C THR A 319 36.42 34.21 -38.33
N LEU A 320 36.70 33.97 -39.62
CA LEU A 320 36.96 32.64 -40.20
C LEU A 320 38.42 32.24 -40.03
#